data_AF-A0A973GDR7-F1
#
_entry.id   AF-A0A973GDR7-F1
#
_cell.length_a   1.000
_cell.length_b   1.000
_cell.length_c   1.000
_cell.angle_alpha   90.00
_cell.angle_beta   90.00
_cell.angle_gamma   90.00
#
_symmetry.space_group_name_H-M   'P 1'
#
loop_
_entity.id
_entity.type
_entity.pdbx_description
1 polymer ?
#
loop_
_entity_poly.entity_id
_entity_poly.type
_entity_poly.pdbx_seq_one_letter_code
_entity_poly.pdbx_strand_id
1 'polypeptide(L)' 'MTADVLATVAHAVEDRSPRGIAAAVSRLVRDGSLPAGTRLPTVRDLGAA' A
#
# COMPACT_ATOMS: atom_id res chain seq x y z
N MET A 1 -0.88 12.14 -12.98
CA MET A 1 -1.85 11.14 -12.49
C MET A 1 -1.49 10.84 -11.04
N THR A 2 -2.14 11.48 -10.07
CA THR A 2 -2.08 11.00 -8.68
C THR A 2 -2.84 9.68 -8.65
N ALA A 3 -2.13 8.56 -8.72
CA ALA A 3 -2.72 7.25 -8.50
C ALA A 3 -3.39 7.25 -7.13
N ASP A 4 -4.57 6.63 -7.03
CA ASP A 4 -5.21 6.42 -5.74
C ASP A 4 -4.34 5.46 -4.92
N VAL A 5 -3.60 6.02 -3.96
CA VAL A 5 -2.66 5.27 -3.11
C VAL A 5 -3.38 4.13 -2.37
N LEU A 6 -4.64 4.33 -1.99
CA LEU A 6 -5.43 3.27 -1.34
C LEU A 6 -5.63 2.09 -2.30
N ALA A 7 -6.08 2.36 -3.53
CA ALA A 7 -6.27 1.31 -4.53
C ALA A 7 -4.96 0.59 -4.86
N THR A 8 -3.86 1.33 -5.04
CA THR A 8 -2.52 0.75 -5.30
C THR A 8 -2.08 -0.18 -4.18
N VAL A 9 -2.19 0.25 -2.93
CA VAL A 9 -1.79 -0.58 -1.78
C VAL A 9 -2.75 -1.77 -1.62
N ALA A 10 -4.06 -1.55 -1.70
CA ALA A 10 -5.06 -2.61 -1.55
C ALA A 10 -4.87 -3.73 -2.60
N HIS A 11 -4.55 -3.37 -3.84
CA HIS A 11 -4.34 -4.35 -4.90
C HIS A 11 -3.04 -5.14 -4.75
N ALA A 12 -2.02 -4.56 -4.11
CA ALA A 12 -0.74 -5.22 -3.86
C ALA A 12 -0.72 -6.12 -2.61
N VAL A 13 -1.73 -6.03 -1.74
CA VAL A 13 -1.84 -6.80 -0.49
C VAL A 13 -2.47 -8.16 -0.77
N GLU A 14 -1.65 -9.20 -0.79
CA GLU A 14 -2.09 -10.59 -0.96
C GLU A 14 -2.46 -11.26 0.37
N ASP A 15 -1.78 -10.89 1.46
CA ASP A 15 -2.04 -11.35 2.82
C ASP A 15 -2.45 -10.15 3.69
N ARG A 16 -3.67 -10.19 4.24
CA ARG A 16 -4.24 -9.15 5.10
C ARG A 16 -3.75 -9.19 6.55
N SER A 17 -2.70 -9.97 6.85
CA SER A 17 -1.96 -9.86 8.10
C SER A 17 -1.11 -8.58 8.15
N PRO A 18 -0.72 -8.09 9.35
CA PRO A 18 0.21 -6.95 9.46
C PRO A 18 1.53 -7.18 8.72
N ARG A 19 2.01 -8.43 8.71
CA ARG A 19 3.25 -8.82 8.02
C ARG A 19 3.07 -8.76 6.50
N GLY A 20 1.94 -9.24 5.99
CA GLY A 20 1.61 -9.19 4.56
C GLY A 20 1.48 -7.75 4.05
N ILE A 21 0.80 -6.88 4.80
CA ILE A 21 0.68 -5.46 4.48
C ILE A 21 2.06 -4.78 4.44
N ALA A 22 2.90 -5.01 5.45
CA ALA A 22 4.25 -4.44 5.49
C ALA A 22 5.13 -4.94 4.32
N ALA A 23 5.00 -6.21 3.94
CA ALA A 23 5.71 -6.78 2.80
C ALA A 23 5.27 -6.12 1.48
N ALA A 24 3.96 -5.97 1.25
CA ALA A 24 3.43 -5.33 0.05
C ALA A 24 3.93 -3.87 -0.10
N VAL A 25 3.84 -3.08 0.97
CA VAL A 25 4.33 -1.69 0.99
C VAL A 25 5.84 -1.66 0.73
N SER A 26 6.61 -2.57 1.34
CA SER A 26 8.07 -2.62 1.14
C SER A 26 8.45 -2.90 -0.32
N ARG A 27 7.68 -3.75 -1.03
CA ARG A 27 7.91 -4.02 -2.46
C ARG A 27 7.64 -2.77 -3.30
N LEU A 28 6.47 -2.16 -3.12
CA LEU A 28 6.06 -0.97 -3.85
C LEU A 28 7.03 0.22 -3.65
N VAL A 29 7.61 0.38 -2.46
CA VAL A 29 8.63 1.40 -2.21
C VAL A 29 9.93 1.07 -2.95
N ARG A 30 10.33 -0.20 -2.98
CA ARG A 30 11.58 -0.65 -3.64
C ARG A 30 11.49 -0.58 -5.16
N ASP A 31 10.33 -0.90 -5.75
CA ASP A 31 10.11 -0.84 -7.19
C ASP A 31 9.75 0.56 -7.71
N GLY A 32 9.49 1.51 -6.81
CA GLY A 32 9.21 2.90 -7.12
C GLY A 32 7.72 3.22 -7.35
N SER A 33 6.83 2.24 -7.26
CA SER A 33 5.37 2.44 -7.34
C SER A 33 4.82 3.24 -6.17
N LEU A 34 5.51 3.24 -5.02
CA LEU A 34 5.28 4.15 -3.90
C LEU A 34 6.52 5.04 -3.67
N PRO A 35 6.56 6.24 -4.28
CA PRO A 35 7.65 7.18 -4.07
C PRO A 35 7.82 7.58 -2.60
N ALA A 36 9.05 7.87 -2.18
CA ALA A 36 9.32 8.45 -0.87
C ALA A 36 8.53 9.75 -0.66
N GLY A 37 8.00 9.95 0.55
CA GLY A 37 7.14 11.09 0.87
C GLY A 37 5.67 10.89 0.47
N THR A 38 5.32 9.78 -0.18
CA THR A 38 3.91 9.42 -0.41
C THR A 38 3.21 9.20 0.92
N ARG A 39 2.11 9.93 1.14
CA ARG A 39 1.25 9.72 2.31
C ARG A 39 0.49 8.41 2.15
N LEU A 40 0.69 7.48 3.08
CA LEU A 40 -0.01 6.19 3.08
C LEU A 40 -1.45 6.32 3.61
N PRO A 41 -2.37 5.46 3.15
CA PRO A 41 -3.70 5.32 3.76
C PRO A 41 -3.59 4.80 5.19
N THR A 42 -4.64 4.98 5.98
CA THR A 42 -4.70 4.32 7.29
C THR A 42 -5.00 2.84 7.12
N VAL A 43 -4.64 2.04 8.12
CA VAL A 43 -5.03 0.62 8.16
C VAL A 43 -6.55 0.45 8.10
N ARG A 44 -7.31 1.42 8.65
CA ARG A 44 -8.77 1.41 8.60
C ARG A 44 -9.30 1.59 7.18
N ASP A 45 -8.74 2.53 6.42
CA ASP A 45 -9.10 2.74 5.01
C ASP A 45 -8.79 1.49 4.19
N LEU A 46 -7.63 0.87 4.44
CA LEU A 46 -7.21 -0.37 3.79
C LEU A 46 -8.12 -1.56 4.11
N GLY A 47 -8.65 -1.64 5.33
CA GLY A 47 -9.60 -2.68 5.72
C GLY A 47 -11.02 -2.48 5.17
N ALA A 48 -11.37 -1.26 4.76
CA ALA A 48 -12.66 -0.93 4.16
C ALA A 48 -12.70 -1.12 2.62
N ALA A 49 -11.53 -1.27 1.99
CA ALA A 49 -11.35 -1.50 0.55
C ALA A 49 -11.36 -3.00 0.19
#